data_AF-A0A7M6DRY6-F1
#
_entry.id   AF-A0A7M6DRY6-F1
#
_cell.length_a   1.000
_cell.length_b   1.000
_cell.length_c   1.000
_cell.angle_alpha   90.00
_cell.angle_beta   90.00
_cell.angle_gamma   90.00
#
_symmetry.space_group_name_H-M   'P 1'
#
loop_
_entity.id
_entity.type
_entity.pdbx_description
1 polymer ?
#
loop_
_entity_poly.entity_id
_entity_poly.type
_entity_poly.pdbx_seq_one_letter_code
_entity_poly.pdbx_strand_id
1 'polypeptide(L)'
;MLKYVGCVEEAEWACEIMKKTNIPISISMCIGPLGDFKDVSVEEVAVRLAKAGCDIIGVNCRFDPDTCVDTTIRMKEAVEKAGMKCHYMVQPIAYRTADADRIGFIGLPECPLGMY
;
A
#
# COMPACT_ATOMS: atom_id res chain seq x y z
N MET A 1 12.36 -5.57 -3.54
CA MET A 1 11.08 -4.84 -3.51
C MET A 1 9.94 -5.83 -3.65
N LEU A 2 8.94 -5.76 -2.77
CA LEU A 2 7.69 -6.50 -2.87
C LEU A 2 6.55 -5.53 -3.22
N LYS A 3 5.66 -5.95 -4.10
CA LYS A 3 4.49 -5.17 -4.55
C LYS A 3 3.27 -6.05 -4.55
N TYR A 4 2.10 -5.41 -4.62
CA TYR A 4 0.83 -6.08 -4.85
C TYR A 4 0.44 -7.06 -3.72
N VAL A 5 0.54 -6.58 -2.49
CA VAL A 5 0.09 -7.29 -1.29
C VAL A 5 -1.14 -6.58 -0.72
N GLY A 6 -2.20 -7.34 -0.45
CA GLY A 6 -3.49 -6.81 0.01
C GLY A 6 -3.74 -6.95 1.51
N CYS A 7 -2.87 -7.67 2.23
CA CYS A 7 -2.98 -7.96 3.66
C CYS A 7 -1.64 -7.65 4.35
N VAL A 8 -1.63 -6.82 5.39
CA VAL A 8 -0.36 -6.43 6.03
C VAL A 8 0.34 -7.60 6.71
N GLU A 9 -0.41 -8.59 7.20
CA GLU A 9 0.15 -9.81 7.79
C GLU A 9 1.04 -10.59 6.81
N GLU A 10 0.59 -10.72 5.55
CA GLU A 10 1.39 -11.36 4.50
C GLU A 10 2.64 -10.53 4.17
N ALA A 11 2.50 -9.20 4.16
CA ALA A 11 3.62 -8.29 3.95
C ALA A 11 4.67 -8.36 5.08
N GLU A 12 4.25 -8.55 6.34
CA GLU A 12 5.14 -8.75 7.48
C GLU A 12 5.94 -10.05 7.35
N TRP A 13 5.28 -11.15 6.95
CA TRP A 13 5.97 -12.43 6.68
C TRP A 13 7.00 -12.28 5.58
N ALA A 14 6.65 -11.60 4.49
CA ALA A 14 7.58 -11.34 3.41
C ALA A 14 8.75 -10.46 3.88
N CYS A 15 8.49 -9.42 4.67
CA CYS A 15 9.53 -8.60 5.29
C CYS A 15 10.48 -9.42 6.17
N GLU A 16 9.95 -10.37 6.95
CA GLU A 16 10.75 -11.27 7.79
C GLU A 16 11.75 -12.09 6.97
N ILE A 17 11.30 -12.67 5.86
CA ILE A 17 12.17 -13.43 4.96
C ILE A 17 13.17 -12.50 4.26
N MET A 18 12.72 -11.34 3.78
CA MET A 18 13.57 -10.38 3.07
C MET A 18 14.70 -9.83 3.96
N LYS A 19 14.49 -9.67 5.27
CA LYS A 19 15.55 -9.24 6.21
C LYS A 19 16.79 -10.13 6.19
N LYS A 20 16.67 -11.40 5.79
CA LYS A 20 17.81 -12.34 5.68
C LYS A 20 18.78 -11.98 4.54
N THR A 21 18.37 -11.11 3.62
CA THR A 21 19.14 -10.76 2.42
C THR A 21 20.11 -9.59 2.61
N ASN A 22 20.01 -8.86 3.72
CA ASN A 22 20.85 -7.69 4.04
C ASN A 22 20.89 -6.61 2.94
N ILE A 23 19.81 -6.47 2.16
CA ILE A 23 19.59 -5.38 1.20
C ILE A 23 18.36 -4.55 1.61
N PRO A 24 18.24 -3.29 1.18
CA PRO A 24 17.10 -2.46 1.51
C PRO A 24 15.75 -3.08 1.10
N ILE A 25 14.80 -3.04 2.02
CA ILE A 25 13.46 -3.62 1.87
C ILE A 25 12.47 -2.52 1.53
N SER A 26 11.84 -2.68 0.36
CA SER A 26 10.71 -1.86 -0.07
C SER A 26 9.48 -2.73 -0.20
N ILE A 27 8.39 -2.36 0.46
CA ILE A 27 7.08 -3.01 0.36
C ILE A 27 6.02 -1.97 0.02
N SER A 28 5.27 -2.19 -1.06
CA SER A 28 4.09 -1.39 -1.40
C SER A 28 2.83 -2.25 -1.42
N MET A 29 1.77 -1.74 -0.80
CA MET A 29 0.48 -2.41 -0.65
C MET A 29 -0.47 -2.07 -1.81
N CYS A 30 -1.27 -3.03 -2.28
CA CYS A 30 -2.34 -2.76 -3.25
C CYS A 30 -3.66 -2.43 -2.53
N ILE A 31 -3.62 -1.43 -1.65
CA ILE A 31 -4.75 -1.01 -0.82
C ILE A 31 -5.05 0.48 -1.06
N GLY A 32 -6.28 0.88 -0.75
CA GLY A 32 -6.72 2.27 -0.81
C GLY A 32 -6.97 2.86 0.58
N PRO A 33 -7.70 3.99 0.65
CA PRO A 33 -7.98 4.69 1.91
C PRO A 33 -8.75 3.86 2.95
N LEU A 34 -9.44 2.80 2.54
CA LEU A 34 -10.23 1.94 3.42
C LEU A 34 -9.39 0.90 4.18
N GLY A 35 -8.08 0.85 3.93
CA GLY A 35 -7.19 -0.13 4.56
C GLY A 35 -7.09 -1.44 3.79
N ASP A 36 -6.54 -2.45 4.45
CA ASP A 36 -6.22 -3.75 3.83
C ASP A 36 -7.46 -4.67 3.71
N PHE A 37 -7.32 -5.87 3.16
CA PHE A 37 -8.45 -6.80 2.97
C PHE A 37 -8.92 -7.51 4.24
N LYS A 38 -8.27 -7.28 5.38
CA LYS A 38 -8.69 -7.76 6.70
C LYS A 38 -9.15 -6.60 7.59
N ASP A 39 -9.56 -5.49 6.97
CA ASP A 39 -10.04 -4.28 7.64
C ASP A 39 -9.02 -3.61 8.57
N VAL A 40 -7.72 -3.85 8.35
CA VAL A 40 -6.65 -3.11 9.02
C VAL A 40 -6.53 -1.73 8.40
N SER A 41 -6.63 -0.68 9.23
CA SER A 41 -6.53 0.71 8.78
C SER A 41 -5.20 1.02 8.09
N VAL A 42 -5.19 1.98 7.15
CA VAL A 42 -3.98 2.43 6.43
C VAL A 42 -2.87 2.85 7.41
N GLU A 43 -3.26 3.52 8.48
CA GLU A 43 -2.38 3.99 9.55
C GLU A 43 -1.71 2.83 10.28
N GLU A 44 -2.49 1.81 10.66
CA GLU A 44 -1.95 0.61 11.30
C GLU A 44 -1.05 -0.18 10.35
N VAL A 45 -1.45 -0.33 9.08
CA VAL A 45 -0.63 -0.98 8.05
C VAL A 45 0.74 -0.32 7.96
N ALA A 46 0.78 1.02 7.87
CA ALA A 46 2.02 1.77 7.75
C ALA A 46 2.95 1.57 8.97
N VAL A 47 2.38 1.66 10.17
CA VAL A 47 3.11 1.47 11.43
C VAL A 47 3.64 0.04 11.53
N ARG A 48 2.86 -0.96 11.13
CA ARG A 48 3.27 -2.37 11.14
C ARG A 48 4.40 -2.65 10.16
N LEU A 49 4.33 -2.16 8.93
CA LEU A 49 5.41 -2.30 7.94
C LEU A 49 6.71 -1.63 8.40
N ALA A 50 6.62 -0.42 8.96
CA ALA A 50 7.78 0.27 9.52
C ALA A 50 8.39 -0.52 10.69
N LYS A 51 7.57 -1.02 11.62
CA LYS A 51 8.03 -1.88 12.74
C LYS A 51 8.62 -3.20 12.28
N ALA A 52 8.12 -3.76 11.18
CA ALA A 52 8.64 -4.99 10.59
C ALA A 52 10.06 -4.80 10.03
N GLY A 53 10.50 -3.56 9.79
CA GLY A 53 11.82 -3.22 9.28
C GLY A 53 11.85 -2.92 7.78
N CYS A 54 10.74 -2.45 7.21
CA CYS A 54 10.75 -1.93 5.84
C CYS A 54 11.45 -0.56 5.79
N ASP A 55 12.45 -0.41 4.93
CA ASP A 55 13.13 0.86 4.68
C ASP A 55 12.25 1.83 3.88
N ILE A 56 11.45 1.28 2.96
CA ILE A 56 10.54 2.04 2.09
C ILE A 56 9.15 1.39 2.13
N ILE A 57 8.12 2.17 2.45
CA ILE A 57 6.72 1.72 2.45
C ILE A 57 5.86 2.56 1.50
N GLY A 58 4.69 2.05 1.10
CA GLY A 58 3.77 2.84 0.29
C GLY A 58 2.64 2.03 -0.32
N VAL A 59 2.07 2.58 -1.40
CA VAL A 59 0.95 1.95 -2.12
C VAL A 59 1.22 1.85 -3.62
N ASN A 60 0.61 0.85 -4.26
CA ASN A 60 0.72 0.65 -5.69
C ASN A 60 -0.56 0.10 -6.35
N CYS A 61 -0.63 0.27 -7.66
CA CYS A 61 -1.62 -0.32 -8.54
C CYS A 61 -3.04 0.23 -8.36
N ARG A 62 -3.88 -0.41 -7.55
CA ARG A 62 -5.35 -0.46 -7.71
C ARG A 62 -6.14 0.86 -7.80
N PHE A 63 -5.51 1.99 -7.51
CA PHE A 63 -6.14 3.30 -7.38
C PHE A 63 -5.38 4.37 -8.16
N ASP A 64 -6.12 5.39 -8.56
CA ASP A 64 -5.61 6.56 -9.28
C ASP A 64 -4.53 7.37 -8.50
N PRO A 65 -3.83 8.31 -9.17
CA PRO A 65 -2.74 9.06 -8.54
C PRO A 65 -3.15 9.83 -7.28
N ASP A 66 -4.29 10.51 -7.29
CA ASP A 66 -4.76 11.31 -6.16
C ASP A 66 -5.02 10.41 -4.95
N THR A 67 -5.76 9.33 -5.15
CA THR A 67 -6.11 8.37 -4.09
C THR A 67 -4.86 7.72 -3.49
N CYS A 68 -3.87 7.36 -4.32
CA CYS A 68 -2.62 6.79 -3.84
C CYS A 68 -1.77 7.79 -3.04
N VAL A 69 -1.71 9.05 -3.48
CA VAL A 69 -1.01 10.12 -2.75
C VAL A 69 -1.67 10.36 -1.39
N ASP A 70 -2.98 10.53 -1.34
CA ASP A 70 -3.73 10.74 -0.09
C ASP A 70 -3.56 9.57 0.88
N THR A 71 -3.61 8.34 0.37
CA THR A 71 -3.35 7.14 1.17
C THR A 71 -1.94 7.16 1.75
N THR A 72 -0.94 7.54 0.96
CA THR A 72 0.46 7.60 1.41
C THR A 72 0.70 8.74 2.42
N ILE A 73 -0.01 9.86 2.30
CA ILE A 73 0.02 10.95 3.31
C ILE A 73 -0.45 10.40 4.66
N ARG A 74 -1.56 9.67 4.70
CA ARG A 74 -2.05 9.03 5.93
C ARG A 74 -1.05 8.01 6.51
N MET A 75 -0.41 7.21 5.65
CA MET A 75 0.67 6.32 6.09
C MET A 75 1.82 7.10 6.73
N LYS A 76 2.23 8.21 6.11
CA LYS A 76 3.31 9.07 6.61
C LYS A 76 2.98 9.64 7.99
N GLU A 77 1.82 10.27 8.13
CA GLU A 77 1.38 10.87 9.39
C GLU A 77 1.32 9.85 10.53
N ALA A 78 0.85 8.64 10.25
CA ALA A 78 0.79 7.56 11.24
C ALA A 78 2.18 7.10 11.71
N VAL A 79 3.12 6.94 10.77
CA VAL A 79 4.51 6.56 11.09
C VAL A 79 5.20 7.65 11.89
N GLU A 80 5.04 8.92 11.50
CA GLU A 80 5.61 10.07 12.22
C GLU A 80 5.02 10.20 13.63
N LYS A 81 3.70 10.05 13.78
CA LYS A 81 3.02 10.05 15.09
C LYS A 81 3.48 8.91 16.00
N ALA A 82 3.87 7.78 15.43
CA ALA A 82 4.45 6.65 16.15
C ALA A 82 5.94 6.83 16.50
N GLY A 83 6.56 7.98 16.17
CA GLY A 83 7.96 8.28 16.46
C GLY A 83 8.95 7.49 15.59
N MET A 84 8.51 6.98 14.44
CA MET A 84 9.32 6.20 13.52
C MET A 84 9.64 6.99 12.26
N LYS A 85 10.59 6.49 11.46
CA LYS A 85 10.98 7.08 10.18
C LYS A 85 11.14 5.98 9.14
N CYS A 86 10.66 6.22 7.94
CA CYS A 86 10.90 5.41 6.74
C CYS A 86 10.88 6.30 5.50
N HIS A 87 11.22 5.74 4.34
CA HIS A 87 10.97 6.37 3.05
C HIS A 87 9.58 5.97 2.53
N TYR A 88 9.00 6.82 1.68
CA TYR A 88 7.67 6.62 1.13
C TYR A 88 7.72 6.44 -0.38
N MET A 89 6.81 5.61 -0.90
CA MET A 89 6.72 5.29 -2.32
C MET A 89 5.26 5.32 -2.81
N VAL A 90 5.04 5.82 -4.03
CA VAL A 90 3.72 5.86 -4.65
C VAL A 90 3.82 5.38 -6.09
N GLN A 91 3.05 4.36 -6.46
CA GLN A 91 3.03 3.78 -7.82
C GLN A 91 1.59 3.53 -8.31
N PRO A 92 0.83 4.59 -8.62
CA PRO A 92 -0.58 4.48 -8.98
C PRO A 92 -0.76 3.87 -10.39
N ILE A 93 -2.00 3.52 -10.73
CA ILE A 93 -2.39 3.29 -12.13
C ILE A 93 -2.58 4.61 -12.87
N ALA A 94 -2.47 4.58 -14.19
CA ALA A 94 -2.69 5.73 -15.06
C ALA A 94 -4.17 5.88 -15.51
N TYR A 95 -5.10 5.41 -14.67
CA TYR A 95 -6.55 5.53 -14.89
C TYR A 95 -7.16 6.38 -13.79
N ARG A 96 -8.21 7.14 -14.12
CA ARG A 96 -9.05 7.80 -13.11
C ARG A 96 -10.03 6.78 -12.56
N THR A 97 -10.13 6.64 -11.24
CA THR A 97 -10.93 5.59 -10.59
C THR A 97 -11.70 6.16 -9.39
N ALA A 98 -12.39 7.29 -9.61
CA ALA A 98 -13.09 8.02 -8.54
C ALA A 98 -14.30 7.25 -7.96
N ASP A 99 -14.77 6.24 -8.69
CA ASP A 99 -15.90 5.36 -8.40
C ASP A 99 -15.47 3.98 -7.88
N ALA A 100 -14.17 3.73 -7.73
CA ALA A 100 -13.67 2.46 -7.23
C ALA A 100 -13.91 2.30 -5.72
N ASP A 101 -14.28 1.09 -5.32
CA ASP A 101 -14.45 0.70 -3.92
C ASP A 101 -13.15 0.12 -3.32
N ARG A 102 -13.23 -0.65 -2.22
CA ARG A 102 -12.08 -1.32 -1.58
C ARG A 102 -11.28 -2.20 -2.56
N ILE A 103 -11.92 -2.75 -3.59
CA ILE A 103 -11.30 -3.64 -4.57
C ILE A 103 -10.46 -2.85 -5.58
N GLY A 104 -10.70 -1.54 -5.73
CA GLY A 104 -10.02 -0.68 -6.71
C GLY A 104 -10.53 -0.91 -8.13
N PHE A 105 -9.76 -0.50 -9.13
CA PHE A 105 -10.18 -0.57 -10.53
C PHE A 105 -10.60 -1.97 -11.02
N ILE A 106 -10.13 -3.03 -10.36
CA ILE A 106 -10.48 -4.42 -10.70
C ILE A 106 -11.97 -4.70 -10.49
N GLY A 107 -12.62 -3.99 -9.55
CA GLY A 107 -14.05 -4.09 -9.30
C GLY A 107 -14.92 -3.27 -10.25
N LEU A 108 -14.32 -2.40 -11.06
CA LEU A 108 -15.03 -1.54 -12.00
C LEU A 108 -15.46 -2.34 -13.25
N PRO A 109 -16.66 -2.11 -13.80
CA PRO A 109 -17.15 -2.84 -14.98
C PRO A 109 -16.28 -2.62 -16.23
N GLU A 110 -15.53 -1.53 -16.25
CA GLU A 110 -14.62 -1.19 -17.34
C GLU A 110 -13.36 -2.06 -17.35
N CYS A 111 -13.01 -2.68 -16.24
CA CYS A 111 -11.79 -3.46 -16.14
C CYS A 111 -11.95 -4.85 -16.79
N PRO A 112 -11.00 -5.33 -17.61
CA PRO A 112 -9.78 -4.65 -18.06
C PRO A 112 -9.87 -4.04 -19.47
N LEU A 113 -10.98 -4.24 -20.19
CA LEU A 113 -11.04 -3.98 -21.64
C LEU A 113 -11.77 -2.70 -22.04
N GLY A 114 -12.42 -2.00 -21.12
CA GLY A 114 -13.17 -0.79 -21.43
C GLY A 114 -14.39 -1.05 -22.33
N MET A 115 -14.90 -2.28 -22.35
CA MET A 115 -15.98 -2.69 -23.27
C MET A 115 -17.32 -2.61 -22.57
N TYR A 116 -18.05 -1.54 -22.84
CA TYR A 116 -19.44 -1.31 -22.44
C TYR A 116 -20.24 -0.89 -23.67
#